data_AF-A0A9W6W3Q9-F1
#
_entry.id   AF-A0A9W6W3Q9-F1
#
_cell.length_a   1.000
_cell.length_b   1.000
_cell.length_c   1.000
_cell.angle_alpha   90.00
_cell.angle_beta   90.00
_cell.angle_gamma   90.00
#
_symmetry.space_group_name_H-M   'P 1'
#
loop_
_entity.id
_entity.type
_entity.pdbx_description
1 polymer ?
#
loop_
_entity_poly.entity_id
_entity_poly.type
_entity_poly.pdbx_seq_one_letter_code
_entity_poly.pdbx_strand_id
1 'polypeptide(L)'
;MTEALMSAEADAVCGAGYGERSDERVNQRNGHRRRGWDTRVGSVELAIPKPRSGSYVPEWLLERRRAENQIMVVDVPAKPARRVGLIRAMA
;
A
#
# COMPACT_ATOMS: atom_id res chain seq x y z
N MET A 1 -0.93 -5.56 -15.41
CA MET A 1 -0.04 -6.40 -14.57
C MET A 1 0.64 -5.57 -13.49
N THR A 2 1.26 -4.44 -13.83
CA THR A 2 1.94 -3.54 -12.88
C THR A 2 1.05 -3.03 -11.74
N GLU A 3 -0.19 -2.64 -12.04
CA GLU A 3 -1.12 -2.14 -11.01
C GLU A 3 -1.54 -3.22 -10.00
N ALA A 4 -1.62 -4.48 -10.43
CA ALA A 4 -1.92 -5.59 -9.53
C ALA A 4 -0.77 -5.84 -8.55
N LEU A 5 0.48 -5.74 -9.04
CA LEU A 5 1.66 -5.81 -8.18
C LEU A 5 1.68 -4.66 -7.18
N MET A 6 1.43 -3.43 -7.63
CA MET A 6 1.34 -2.28 -6.74
C MET A 6 0.24 -2.44 -5.69
N SER A 7 -0.89 -3.05 -6.07
CA SER A 7 -1.98 -3.32 -5.13
C SER A 7 -1.56 -4.32 -4.06
N ALA A 8 -0.89 -5.40 -4.45
CA ALA A 8 -0.41 -6.41 -3.50
C ALA A 8 0.62 -5.83 -2.52
N GLU A 9 1.57 -5.02 -3.00
CA GLU A 9 2.51 -4.32 -2.14
C GLU A 9 1.81 -3.33 -1.19
N ALA A 10 0.82 -2.58 -1.69
CA ALA A 10 0.05 -1.66 -0.86
C ALA A 10 -0.76 -2.39 0.23
N ASP A 11 -1.25 -3.60 -0.06
CA ASP A 11 -1.96 -4.44 0.91
C ASP A 11 -0.99 -4.95 1.99
N ALA A 12 0.24 -5.34 1.62
CA ALA A 12 1.30 -5.68 2.56
C ALA A 12 1.66 -4.48 3.47
N VAL A 13 1.78 -3.27 2.92
CA VAL A 13 2.00 -2.04 3.69
C VAL A 13 0.83 -1.72 4.62
N CYS A 14 -0.39 -2.05 4.22
CA CYS A 14 -1.57 -1.82 5.06
C CYS A 14 -1.81 -2.93 6.11
N GLY A 15 -1.13 -4.07 5.99
CA GLY A 15 -1.34 -5.26 6.82
C GLY A 15 -2.69 -5.95 6.55
N ALA A 16 -3.33 -5.67 5.41
CA ALA A 16 -4.64 -6.19 5.06
C ALA A 16 -4.96 -5.93 3.58
N GLY A 17 -5.73 -6.83 2.94
CA GLY A 17 -6.24 -6.64 1.60
C GLY A 17 -7.16 -5.42 1.48
N TYR A 18 -7.32 -4.86 0.28
CA TYR A 18 -8.20 -3.72 0.07
C TYR A 18 -9.67 -4.02 0.45
N GLY A 19 -10.24 -3.25 1.37
CA GLY A 19 -11.63 -3.41 1.83
C GLY A 19 -11.85 -4.54 2.85
N GLU A 20 -10.84 -5.37 3.09
CA GLU A 20 -10.89 -6.48 4.05
C GLU A 20 -10.90 -5.97 5.50
N ARG A 21 -11.62 -6.65 6.39
CA ARG A 21 -11.54 -6.41 7.84
C ARG A 21 -10.48 -7.35 8.41
N SER A 22 -9.41 -6.78 8.95
CA SER A 22 -8.35 -7.51 9.64
C SER A 22 -7.93 -6.72 10.87
N ASP A 23 -7.62 -7.45 11.95
CA ASP A 23 -7.09 -6.88 13.18
C ASP A 23 -5.62 -6.46 13.04
N GLU A 24 -4.91 -7.00 12.06
CA GLU A 24 -3.52 -6.65 11.70
C GLU A 24 -3.44 -5.35 10.88
N ARG A 25 -4.58 -4.79 10.48
CA ARG A 25 -4.62 -3.59 9.62
C ARG A 25 -4.05 -2.36 10.34
N VAL A 26 -2.92 -1.88 9.86
CA VAL A 26 -2.22 -0.68 10.36
C VAL A 26 -2.57 0.59 9.57
N ASN A 27 -2.98 0.46 8.31
CA ASN A 27 -3.27 1.59 7.43
C ASN A 27 -4.48 1.33 6.52
N GLN A 28 -4.96 2.37 5.83
CA GLN A 28 -6.04 2.26 4.86
C GLN A 28 -5.66 2.96 3.56
N ARG A 29 -6.19 2.45 2.44
CA ARG A 29 -5.99 3.04 1.11
C ARG A 29 -7.13 4.02 0.80
N ASN A 30 -6.77 5.25 0.42
CA ASN A 30 -7.64 6.35 0.03
C ASN A 30 -7.58 6.58 -1.49
N GLY A 31 -7.87 5.53 -2.26
CA GLY A 31 -7.88 5.58 -3.73
C GLY A 31 -6.48 5.57 -4.37
N HIS A 32 -6.36 6.20 -5.53
CA HIS A 32 -5.15 6.18 -6.38
C HIS A 32 -4.76 7.58 -6.87
N ARG A 33 -3.47 7.80 -7.18
CA ARG A 33 -2.95 8.95 -7.96
C ARG A 33 -2.51 8.47 -9.32
N ARG A 34 -2.83 9.26 -10.34
CA ARG A 34 -2.38 9.03 -11.71
C ARG A 34 -0.95 9.57 -11.86
N ARG A 35 -0.08 8.79 -12.50
CA ARG A 35 1.27 9.23 -12.88
C ARG A 35 1.64 8.57 -14.20
N GLY A 36 2.15 9.36 -15.15
CA GLY A 36 2.72 8.84 -16.39
C GLY A 36 4.03 8.11 -16.14
N TRP A 37 4.20 6.97 -16.80
CA TRP A 37 5.42 6.19 -16.80
C TRP A 37 5.82 5.87 -18.24
N ASP A 38 6.98 6.39 -18.64
CA ASP A 38 7.53 6.16 -19.96
C ASP A 38 8.27 4.84 -19.97
N THR A 39 7.78 3.92 -20.80
CA THR A 39 8.42 2.64 -21.07
C THR A 39 9.03 2.65 -22.46
N ARG A 40 9.84 1.63 -22.78
CA ARG A 40 10.46 1.50 -24.11
C ARG A 40 9.42 1.36 -25.24
N VAL A 41 8.23 0.86 -24.92
CA VAL A 41 7.15 0.60 -25.87
C VAL A 41 6.08 1.69 -25.88
N GLY A 42 6.27 2.76 -25.10
CA GLY A 42 5.35 3.90 -25.01
C GLY A 42 5.09 4.36 -23.58
N SER A 43 4.31 5.43 -23.45
CA SER A 43 3.90 6.00 -22.16
C SER A 43 2.64 5.31 -21.66
N VAL A 44 2.61 4.94 -20.39
CA VAL A 44 1.47 4.31 -19.71
C VAL A 44 1.06 5.16 -18.52
N GLU A 45 -0.24 5.36 -18.31
CA GLU A 45 -0.77 5.99 -17.10
C GLU A 45 -0.91 4.94 -15.99
N LEU A 46 -0.24 5.15 -14.86
CA LEU A 46 -0.28 4.24 -13.71
C LEU A 46 -1.21 4.79 -12.62
N ALA A 47 -2.06 3.93 -12.06
CA ALA A 47 -2.83 4.20 -10.85
C ALA A 47 -2.05 3.81 -9.57
N ILE A 48 -1.24 4.72 -9.04
CA ILE A 48 -0.45 4.48 -7.82
C ILE A 48 -1.37 4.54 -6.59
N PRO A 49 -1.42 3.50 -5.74
CA PRO A 49 -2.18 3.51 -4.50
C PRO A 49 -1.84 4.68 -3.57
N LYS A 50 -2.85 5.21 -2.88
CA LYS A 50 -2.71 6.27 -1.87
C LYS A 50 -2.99 5.73 -0.47
N PRO A 51 -1.98 5.37 0.35
CA PRO A 51 -2.19 5.13 1.77
C PRO A 51 -2.67 6.39 2.48
N ARG A 52 -3.43 6.24 3.58
CA ARG A 52 -3.93 7.36 4.40
C ARG A 52 -2.81 8.00 5.23
N SER A 53 -1.83 7.20 5.60
CA SER A 53 -0.61 7.63 6.30
C SER A 53 0.62 7.17 5.53
N GLY A 54 1.64 8.03 5.41
CA GLY A 54 2.83 7.76 4.62
C GLY A 54 2.62 7.97 3.11
N SER A 55 3.60 7.56 2.31
CA SER A 55 3.56 7.60 0.84
C SER A 55 3.99 6.28 0.27
N TYR A 56 3.20 5.72 -0.65
CA TYR A 56 3.59 4.54 -1.42
C TYR A 56 4.14 4.97 -2.78
N VAL A 57 5.43 4.74 -3.00
CA VAL A 57 6.05 4.88 -4.31
C VAL A 57 6.81 3.59 -4.57
N PRO A 58 6.47 2.84 -5.62
CA PRO A 58 7.24 1.66 -5.96
C PRO A 58 8.67 2.05 -6.30
N GLU A 59 9.59 1.24 -5.79
CA GLU A 59 11.03 1.21 -6.06
C GLU A 59 11.42 1.57 -7.49
N TRP A 60 10.93 0.79 -8.45
CA TRP A 60 11.25 0.93 -9.87
C TRP A 60 10.73 2.24 -10.50
N LEU A 61 9.94 3.02 -9.76
CA LEU A 61 9.41 4.33 -10.17
C LEU A 61 10.16 5.52 -9.55
N LEU A 62 11.12 5.25 -8.65
CA LEU A 62 11.97 6.26 -8.01
C LEU A 62 13.16 6.66 -8.87
N GLU A 63 13.68 5.74 -9.69
CA GLU A 63 14.83 6.03 -10.55
C GLU A 63 14.40 6.79 -11.80
N ARG A 64 14.97 7.99 -11.95
CA ARG A 64 14.85 8.82 -13.17
C ARG A 64 15.55 8.18 -14.39
N ARG A 65 16.06 6.96 -14.26
CA ARG A 65 16.69 6.17 -15.31
C ARG A 65 16.16 4.74 -15.29
N ARG A 66 16.11 4.17 -16.49
CA ARG A 66 15.64 2.82 -16.80
C ARG A 66 16.16 1.79 -15.79
N ALA A 67 15.20 1.19 -15.07
CA ALA A 67 15.26 -0.09 -14.36
C ALA A 67 16.31 -0.23 -13.23
N GLU A 68 15.80 -0.76 -12.11
CA GLU A 68 16.51 -1.49 -11.03
C GLU A 68 16.98 -0.71 -9.77
N ASN A 69 16.15 -0.84 -8.71
CA ASN A 69 16.47 -0.92 -7.26
C ASN A 69 16.25 0.31 -6.31
N GLN A 70 15.24 0.28 -5.43
CA GLN A 70 15.20 0.16 -3.95
C GLN A 70 13.76 0.29 -3.35
N ILE A 71 13.25 -0.67 -2.54
CA ILE A 71 11.98 -0.55 -1.78
C ILE A 71 12.12 0.51 -0.68
N MET A 72 11.40 1.63 -0.80
CA MET A 72 11.24 2.59 0.30
C MET A 72 9.97 2.24 1.09
N VAL A 73 10.10 1.38 2.10
CA VAL A 73 9.05 1.21 3.12
C VAL A 73 9.15 2.39 4.08
N VAL A 74 8.19 3.32 4.02
CA VAL A 74 7.97 4.30 5.09
C VAL A 74 7.33 3.58 6.27
N ASP A 75 7.95 3.73 7.44
CA ASP A 75 7.47 3.19 8.71
C ASP A 75 6.03 3.67 8.96
N VAL A 76 5.07 2.75 8.87
CA VAL A 76 3.68 3.03 9.23
C VAL A 76 3.61 2.83 10.74
N PRO A 77 3.36 3.90 11.53
CA PRO A 77 3.27 3.74 12.97
C PRO A 77 2.16 2.74 13.27
N ALA A 78 2.52 1.63 13.93
CA ALA A 78 1.58 0.58 14.30
C ALA A 78 0.41 1.20 15.08
N LYS A 79 -0.81 1.03 14.58
CA LYS A 79 -2.00 1.47 15.29
C LYS A 79 -2.15 0.58 16.53
N PRO A 80 -2.39 1.14 17.74
CA PRO A 80 -2.57 0.31 18.92
C PRO A 80 -3.75 -0.65 18.73
N ALA A 81 -3.51 -1.94 18.98
CA ALA A 81 -4.50 -2.99 18.87
C ALA A 81 -5.75 -2.61 19.68
N ARG A 82 -6.92 -2.61 19.02
CA ARG A 82 -8.19 -2.42 19.72
C ARG A 82 -8.43 -3.65 20.60
N ARG A 83 -8.29 -3.50 21.91
CA ARG A 83 -8.67 -4.53 22.89
C ARG A 83 -10.17 -4.80 22.74
N VAL A 84 -10.54 -5.85 22.00
CA VAL A 84 -11.92 -6.33 21.96
C VAL A 84 -12.23 -6.85 23.35
N GLY A 85 -13.16 -6.18 24.05
CA GLY A 85 -13.56 -6.54 25.39
C GLY A 85 -14.05 -7.97 25.42
N LEU A 86 -13.40 -8.80 26.24
CA LEU A 86 -13.90 -10.11 26.63
C LEU A 86 -15.25 -9.87 27.32
N ILE A 87 -16.37 -10.09 26.63
CA ILE A 87 -17.68 -10.09 27.27
C ILE A 87 -17.66 -11.30 28.21
N ARG A 88 -17.56 -11.00 29.51
CA ARG A 88 -17.66 -11.95 30.60
C ARG A 88 -19.07 -12.56 30.56
N ALA A 89 -19.20 -13.74 29.98
CA ALA A 89 -20.39 -14.56 30.17
C ALA A 89 -20.32 -15.12 31.60
N MET A 90 -21.07 -14.52 32.51
CA MET A 90 -21.54 -15.20 33.71
C MET A 90 -22.87 -15.87 33.37
N ALA A 91 -22.87 -17.20 33.40
CA ALA A 91 -24.02 -18.05 33.67
C ALA A 91 -23.48 -19.33 34.33
#